data_AF-A0A0B0MIH2-F1
#
_entry.id   AF-A0A0B0MIH2-F1
#
_cell.length_a   1.000
_cell.length_b   1.000
_cell.length_c   1.000
_cell.angle_alpha   90.00
_cell.angle_beta   90.00
_cell.angle_gamma   90.00
#
_symmetry.space_group_name_H-M   'P 1'
#
loop_
_entity.id
_entity.type
_entity.pdbx_description
1 polymer ?
#
loop_
_entity_poly.entity_id
_entity_poly.type
_entity_poly.pdbx_seq_one_letter_code
_entity_poly.pdbx_strand_id
1 'polypeptide(L)'
;MGLSICLESVGRKMWGAKDKIVTMENNVLHMFLEKGQQRRSDPDSQSSDKLNLRVGGPLLSSGMASLIIDMSQFLLLELANSVESPPPFTFVWLDGAVKYLEEVGSHFPFTDSALNENVYGKLIELHLRGIGKCISLQGKSATLESHERESSSKILHDDTGLSESFLSHGSHCLDEFKARLRMSFSVFIKNPSELQLMSAIEAIEKALVGVQGAHGRIYEITAGSANGGMVSSTVAGGIDCLDLLLEHGSGRKCLSVIKRHIRGFVAALFNIILHLQSPLIFYRKSVSNEGDRNLDPGSVVLMCIEVLTRVSGKHALFQLDLCHIGQSLRIPGALFQEFHQLRISEGPVSSNTFLDEQNHNSTVSMEYHVLGLDQQFSINLFAACCRLLYSILKHHKSECERCIAVLEESVSLLLHCLETVDADLVVQKGYFSWEIQEGVKCAGFLRRIYEEIRQQKDVFAGHCYKFLSTYIWVFSGYGPHKTGIRREIDEALKPGVYALIDACSANDLQYLHTVFGEGPCRNTLASLQRDYKLNFQYEGKV
;
A
#
# COMPACT_ATOMS: atom_id res chain seq x y z
N MET A 1 -2.87 35.01 -19.33
CA MET A 1 -2.14 35.71 -18.24
C MET A 1 -1.35 34.74 -17.36
N GLY A 2 -1.90 33.57 -16.96
CA GLY A 2 -1.16 32.54 -16.20
C GLY A 2 0.02 31.86 -16.91
N LEU A 3 -0.02 31.73 -18.25
CA LEU A 3 1.11 31.20 -19.05
C LEU A 3 2.38 32.07 -18.94
N SER A 4 2.22 33.39 -18.86
CA SER A 4 3.34 34.34 -18.83
C SER A 4 4.10 34.32 -17.50
N ILE A 5 3.39 34.04 -16.40
CA ILE A 5 3.97 34.06 -15.04
C ILE A 5 4.74 32.75 -14.78
N CYS A 6 4.27 31.62 -15.32
CA CYS A 6 4.97 30.34 -15.23
C CYS A 6 6.20 30.30 -16.15
N LEU A 7 6.09 30.84 -17.37
CA LEU A 7 7.23 31.01 -18.28
C LEU A 7 8.25 32.03 -17.76
N GLU A 8 7.84 33.05 -17.01
CA GLU A 8 8.80 33.94 -16.34
C GLU A 8 9.49 33.29 -15.13
N SER A 9 8.84 32.37 -14.42
CA SER A 9 9.47 31.67 -13.27
C SER A 9 10.49 30.63 -13.74
N VAL A 10 10.15 29.86 -14.79
CA VAL A 10 11.06 28.92 -15.46
C VAL A 10 12.13 29.67 -16.27
N GLY A 11 11.75 30.75 -16.96
CA GLY A 11 12.63 31.60 -17.75
C GLY A 11 13.62 32.44 -16.94
N ARG A 12 13.28 32.84 -15.70
CA ARG A 12 14.21 33.55 -14.80
C ARG A 12 15.30 32.65 -14.24
N LYS A 13 15.05 31.34 -14.09
CA LYS A 13 16.07 30.35 -13.66
C LYS A 13 16.90 29.78 -14.82
N MET A 14 16.42 29.90 -16.07
CA MET A 14 17.12 29.49 -17.30
C MET A 14 17.91 30.61 -18.01
N TRP A 15 18.48 31.57 -17.27
CA TRP A 15 19.23 32.68 -17.88
C TRP A 15 20.66 32.26 -18.30
N GLY A 16 20.72 31.39 -19.31
CA GLY A 16 21.96 30.97 -19.97
C GLY A 16 21.78 30.45 -21.40
N ALA A 17 20.55 30.27 -21.89
CA ALA A 17 20.30 29.65 -23.20
C ALA A 17 19.15 30.32 -23.99
N LYS A 18 19.10 31.66 -23.99
CA LYS A 18 18.05 32.46 -24.64
C LYS A 18 17.83 32.11 -26.12
N ASP A 19 18.90 31.82 -26.86
CA ASP A 19 18.80 31.59 -28.32
C ASP A 19 18.37 30.17 -28.69
N LYS A 20 18.47 29.19 -27.78
CA LYS A 20 18.01 27.80 -28.02
C LYS A 20 16.53 27.60 -27.71
N ILE A 21 15.97 28.41 -26.80
CA ILE A 21 14.57 28.32 -26.34
C ILE A 21 13.62 28.88 -27.41
N VAL A 22 13.96 29.99 -28.08
CA VAL A 22 13.11 30.59 -29.12
C VAL A 22 12.99 29.71 -30.37
N THR A 23 14.06 28.98 -30.73
CA THR A 23 14.00 27.99 -31.82
C THR A 23 13.18 26.76 -31.43
N MET A 24 13.17 26.42 -30.13
CA MET A 24 12.41 25.30 -29.57
C MET A 24 10.91 25.62 -29.44
N GLU A 25 10.55 26.85 -29.06
CA GLU A 25 9.16 27.31 -29.03
C GLU A 25 8.52 27.19 -30.42
N ASN A 26 9.21 27.62 -31.48
CA ASN A 26 8.69 27.52 -32.84
C ASN A 26 8.56 26.07 -33.34
N ASN A 27 9.52 25.19 -33.03
CA ASN A 27 9.49 23.80 -33.51
C ASN A 27 8.47 22.94 -32.73
N VAL A 28 8.31 23.18 -31.43
CA VAL A 28 7.32 22.49 -30.60
C VAL A 28 5.91 22.96 -30.94
N LEU A 29 5.69 24.28 -31.13
CA LEU A 29 4.40 24.78 -31.62
C LEU A 29 4.06 24.19 -32.99
N HIS A 30 5.02 24.10 -33.91
CA HIS A 30 4.77 23.55 -35.25
C HIS A 30 4.39 22.07 -35.21
N MET A 31 5.07 21.27 -34.39
CA MET A 31 4.80 19.84 -34.24
C MET A 31 3.45 19.56 -33.55
N PHE A 32 3.00 20.44 -32.63
CA PHE A 32 1.68 20.34 -32.01
C PHE A 32 0.55 20.91 -32.87
N LEU A 33 0.81 21.96 -33.67
CA LEU A 33 -0.18 22.56 -34.58
C LEU A 33 -0.45 21.68 -35.82
N GLU A 34 0.58 21.03 -36.39
CA GLU A 34 0.39 20.07 -37.49
C GLU A 34 -0.47 18.88 -37.07
N LYS A 35 -0.27 18.34 -35.85
CA LYS A 35 -1.12 17.25 -35.32
C LYS A 35 -2.54 17.69 -34.96
N GLY A 36 -2.76 18.98 -34.70
CA GLY A 36 -4.09 19.56 -34.49
C GLY A 36 -4.87 19.78 -35.78
N GLN A 37 -4.19 20.09 -36.89
CA GLN A 37 -4.82 20.26 -38.20
C GLN A 37 -5.12 18.92 -38.90
N GLN A 38 -4.28 17.88 -38.73
CA GLN A 38 -4.51 16.56 -39.31
C GLN A 38 -5.82 15.89 -38.83
N ARG A 39 -6.31 16.23 -37.62
CA ARG A 39 -7.58 15.71 -37.07
C ARG A 39 -8.85 16.35 -37.66
N ARG A 40 -8.75 17.42 -38.45
CA ARG A 40 -9.92 18.12 -39.01
C ARG A 40 -10.22 17.78 -40.47
N SER A 41 -9.44 16.91 -41.11
CA SER A 41 -9.52 16.68 -42.55
C SER A 41 -9.76 15.24 -43.01
N ASP A 42 -9.94 14.25 -42.14
CA ASP A 42 -10.41 12.91 -42.57
C ASP A 42 -11.14 12.16 -41.43
N PRO A 43 -12.42 11.75 -41.59
CA PRO A 43 -13.17 11.05 -40.53
C PRO A 43 -12.95 9.53 -40.47
N ASP A 44 -12.27 8.91 -41.45
CA ASP A 44 -12.17 7.45 -41.54
C ASP A 44 -10.73 6.97 -41.72
N SER A 45 -9.95 6.91 -40.64
CA SER A 45 -8.81 5.97 -40.55
C SER A 45 -8.52 5.60 -39.09
N GLN A 46 -9.08 4.48 -38.64
CA GLN A 46 -8.55 3.75 -37.50
C GLN A 46 -7.35 2.92 -37.98
N SER A 47 -6.13 3.43 -37.80
CA SER A 47 -4.94 2.59 -37.77
C SER A 47 -3.93 3.13 -36.77
N SER A 48 -3.41 2.21 -35.94
CA SER A 48 -2.38 2.40 -34.93
C SER A 48 -1.11 3.06 -35.48
N ASP A 49 -0.85 4.30 -35.07
CA ASP A 49 0.43 4.95 -35.38
C ASP A 49 1.46 4.63 -34.28
N LYS A 50 2.21 3.56 -34.53
CA LYS A 50 3.59 3.39 -34.03
C LYS A 50 4.44 4.54 -34.57
N LEU A 51 5.30 5.12 -33.73
CA LEU A 51 6.42 5.93 -34.20
C LEU A 51 7.32 5.04 -35.08
N ASN A 52 7.07 5.06 -36.39
CA ASN A 52 7.94 4.41 -37.37
C ASN A 52 9.26 5.20 -37.42
N LEU A 53 10.19 4.88 -36.51
CA LEU A 53 11.62 5.05 -36.74
C LEU A 53 12.04 4.10 -37.87
N ARG A 54 11.60 4.42 -39.10
CA ARG A 54 12.06 3.75 -40.31
C ARG A 54 13.55 4.06 -40.47
N VAL A 55 14.34 3.02 -40.26
CA VAL A 55 15.74 2.91 -40.68
C VAL A 55 15.78 3.26 -42.19
N GLY A 56 16.13 4.50 -42.53
CA GLY A 56 16.19 4.94 -43.93
C GLY A 56 15.94 6.43 -44.21
N GLY A 57 15.58 7.25 -43.23
CA GLY A 57 15.60 8.73 -43.34
C GLY A 57 16.77 9.34 -42.55
N PRO A 58 17.22 10.57 -42.86
CA PRO A 58 18.35 11.17 -42.15
C PRO A 58 18.02 11.19 -40.66
N LEU A 59 18.90 10.58 -39.86
CA LEU A 59 18.81 10.60 -38.40
C LEU A 59 18.40 12.01 -37.96
N LEU A 60 17.25 12.13 -37.31
CA LEU A 60 17.04 13.24 -36.39
C LEU A 60 18.29 13.24 -35.50
N SER A 61 19.15 14.24 -35.73
CA SER A 61 20.50 14.36 -35.18
C SER A 61 20.54 13.81 -33.76
N SER A 62 21.50 12.93 -33.44
CA SER A 62 21.60 12.32 -32.09
C SER A 62 21.61 13.37 -30.97
N GLY A 63 21.97 14.62 -31.29
CA GLY A 63 21.84 15.77 -30.40
C GLY A 63 20.40 16.11 -30.00
N MET A 64 19.42 16.05 -30.92
CA MET A 64 18.01 16.36 -30.61
C MET A 64 17.38 15.32 -29.69
N ALA A 65 17.68 14.03 -29.89
CA ALA A 65 17.21 12.98 -28.98
C ALA A 65 17.79 13.15 -27.57
N SER A 66 19.11 13.43 -27.46
CA SER A 66 19.72 13.68 -26.15
C SER A 66 19.14 14.90 -25.44
N LEU A 67 18.86 15.99 -26.19
CA LEU A 67 18.24 17.20 -25.64
C LEU A 67 16.85 16.93 -25.06
N ILE A 68 16.02 16.11 -25.72
CA ILE A 68 14.67 15.80 -25.24
C ILE A 68 14.73 14.87 -24.02
N ILE A 69 15.69 13.93 -23.97
CA ILE A 69 15.96 13.13 -22.77
C ILE A 69 16.35 14.05 -21.60
N ASP A 70 17.30 14.97 -21.82
CA ASP A 70 17.77 15.91 -20.79
C ASP A 70 16.64 16.83 -20.30
N MET A 71 15.78 17.31 -21.20
CA MET A 71 14.59 18.09 -20.84
C MET A 71 13.57 17.28 -20.05
N SER A 72 13.33 16.03 -20.45
CA SER A 72 12.40 15.13 -19.74
C SER A 72 12.93 14.82 -18.34
N GLN A 73 14.23 14.60 -18.20
CA GLN A 73 14.92 14.46 -16.92
C GLN A 73 14.77 15.69 -16.05
N PHE A 74 15.01 16.87 -16.61
CA PHE A 74 14.89 18.14 -15.89
C PHE A 74 13.46 18.35 -15.36
N LEU A 75 12.44 18.15 -16.21
CA LEU A 75 11.03 18.35 -15.81
C LEU A 75 10.59 17.39 -14.70
N LEU A 76 10.94 16.11 -14.79
CA LEU A 76 10.61 15.12 -13.76
C LEU A 76 11.41 15.31 -12.48
N LEU A 77 12.65 15.78 -12.57
CA LEU A 77 13.46 16.11 -11.41
C LEU A 77 12.94 17.35 -10.69
N GLU A 78 12.51 18.38 -11.44
CA GLU A 78 11.89 19.57 -10.86
C GLU A 78 10.58 19.21 -10.15
N LEU A 79 9.77 18.31 -10.73
CA LEU A 79 8.61 17.76 -10.06
C LEU A 79 8.99 17.02 -8.77
N ALA A 80 9.96 16.11 -8.83
CA ALA A 80 10.38 15.31 -7.68
C ALA A 80 10.88 16.17 -6.52
N ASN A 81 11.54 17.30 -6.83
CA ASN A 81 12.08 18.25 -5.85
C ASN A 81 11.09 19.35 -5.47
N SER A 82 9.92 19.46 -6.12
CA SER A 82 8.96 20.51 -5.81
C SER A 82 8.42 20.33 -4.40
N VAL A 83 8.22 21.42 -3.66
CA VAL A 83 7.57 21.35 -2.34
C VAL A 83 6.04 21.41 -2.51
N GLU A 84 5.57 22.20 -3.48
CA GLU A 84 4.15 22.41 -3.77
C GLU A 84 3.61 21.45 -4.84
N SER A 85 2.30 21.17 -4.77
CA SER A 85 1.59 20.48 -5.84
C SER A 85 1.62 21.37 -7.09
N PRO A 86 2.08 20.85 -8.24
CA PRO A 86 2.09 21.65 -9.45
C PRO A 86 0.66 21.98 -9.89
N PRO A 87 0.45 23.13 -10.56
CA PRO A 87 -0.85 23.49 -11.10
C PRO A 87 -1.28 22.48 -12.19
N PRO A 88 -2.59 22.24 -12.40
CA PRO A 88 -3.07 21.16 -13.27
C PRO A 88 -2.48 21.16 -14.70
N PHE A 89 -2.22 22.34 -15.27
CA PHE A 89 -1.65 22.46 -16.62
C PHE A 89 -0.22 21.93 -16.73
N THR A 90 0.54 21.85 -15.63
CA THR A 90 1.91 21.31 -15.62
C THR A 90 1.91 19.81 -15.92
N PHE A 91 0.85 19.08 -15.54
CA PHE A 91 0.72 17.66 -15.85
C PHE A 91 0.66 17.36 -17.35
N VAL A 92 0.21 18.30 -18.19
CA VAL A 92 0.22 18.14 -19.65
C VAL A 92 1.65 18.06 -20.19
N TRP A 93 2.53 18.93 -19.71
CA TRP A 93 3.95 18.94 -20.10
C TRP A 93 4.68 17.71 -19.57
N LEU A 94 4.39 17.34 -18.31
CA LEU A 94 4.95 16.15 -17.69
C LEU A 94 4.49 14.87 -18.39
N ASP A 95 3.21 14.75 -18.79
CA ASP A 95 2.72 13.62 -19.58
C ASP A 95 3.43 13.52 -20.93
N GLY A 96 3.67 14.65 -21.61
CA GLY A 96 4.47 14.69 -22.82
C GLY A 96 5.90 14.15 -22.62
N ALA A 97 6.56 14.56 -21.53
CA ALA A 97 7.88 14.06 -21.17
C ALA A 97 7.88 12.56 -20.85
N VAL A 98 6.89 12.08 -20.08
CA VAL A 98 6.76 10.66 -19.72
C VAL A 98 6.48 9.79 -20.93
N LYS A 99 5.63 10.24 -21.86
CA LYS A 99 5.37 9.57 -23.15
C LYS A 99 6.63 9.47 -24.00
N TYR A 100 7.45 10.52 -24.01
CA TYR A 100 8.71 10.46 -24.72
C TYR A 100 9.66 9.44 -24.08
N LEU A 101 9.79 9.43 -22.75
CA LEU A 101 10.59 8.43 -22.03
C LEU A 101 10.06 7.00 -22.23
N GLU A 102 8.75 6.82 -22.33
CA GLU A 102 8.11 5.55 -22.64
C GLU A 102 8.57 5.02 -24.02
N GLU A 103 8.56 5.89 -25.04
CA GLU A 103 9.04 5.55 -26.38
C GLU A 103 10.54 5.23 -26.38
N VAL A 104 11.36 6.05 -25.71
CA VAL A 104 12.80 5.78 -25.55
C VAL A 104 13.01 4.43 -24.85
N GLY A 105 12.23 4.15 -23.80
CA GLY A 105 12.14 2.88 -23.09
C GLY A 105 11.97 1.68 -24.03
N SER A 106 11.10 1.82 -25.02
CA SER A 106 10.78 0.76 -25.99
C SER A 106 11.95 0.40 -26.93
N HIS A 107 12.93 1.30 -27.07
CA HIS A 107 14.10 1.12 -27.93
C HIS A 107 15.33 0.53 -27.20
N PHE A 108 15.34 0.51 -25.86
CA PHE A 108 16.43 -0.08 -25.08
C PHE A 108 16.77 -1.54 -25.40
N PRO A 109 15.80 -2.44 -25.71
CA PRO A 109 16.10 -3.82 -26.09
C PRO A 109 16.91 -3.95 -27.40
N PHE A 110 16.98 -2.89 -28.21
CA PHE A 110 17.58 -2.89 -29.54
C PHE A 110 18.90 -2.10 -29.62
N THR A 111 19.38 -1.55 -28.50
CA THR A 111 20.56 -0.65 -28.43
C THR A 111 21.71 -1.24 -27.62
N ASP A 112 22.95 -0.87 -27.97
CA ASP A 112 24.19 -1.51 -27.50
C ASP A 112 24.42 -1.36 -25.98
N SER A 113 24.97 -2.40 -25.33
CA SER A 113 24.68 -2.67 -23.90
C SER A 113 25.39 -1.81 -22.84
N ALA A 114 26.61 -1.30 -23.08
CA ALA A 114 27.45 -0.76 -21.99
C ALA A 114 27.30 0.76 -21.74
N LEU A 115 27.22 1.58 -22.79
CA LEU A 115 27.00 3.05 -22.66
C LEU A 115 25.56 3.37 -22.21
N ASN A 116 24.66 2.42 -22.43
CA ASN A 116 23.23 2.54 -22.18
C ASN A 116 22.86 2.26 -20.73
N GLU A 117 23.70 1.55 -19.97
CA GLU A 117 23.41 1.12 -18.60
C GLU A 117 23.30 2.30 -17.63
N ASN A 118 24.23 3.26 -17.70
CA ASN A 118 24.21 4.46 -16.85
C ASN A 118 22.99 5.36 -17.16
N VAL A 119 22.60 5.45 -18.42
CA VAL A 119 21.39 6.21 -18.82
C VAL A 119 20.14 5.47 -18.37
N TYR A 120 20.07 4.16 -18.56
CA TYR A 120 18.96 3.31 -18.14
C TYR A 120 18.72 3.42 -16.62
N GLY A 121 19.76 3.23 -15.80
CA GLY A 121 19.66 3.34 -14.34
C GLY A 121 19.17 4.71 -13.88
N LYS A 122 19.66 5.80 -14.49
CA LYS A 122 19.18 7.17 -14.22
C LYS A 122 17.70 7.35 -14.57
N LEU A 123 17.25 6.78 -15.69
CA LEU A 123 15.84 6.86 -16.08
C LEU A 123 14.96 6.06 -15.11
N ILE A 124 15.40 4.89 -14.65
CA ILE A 124 14.70 4.12 -13.61
C ILE A 124 14.59 4.93 -12.32
N GLU A 125 15.70 5.53 -11.86
CA GLU A 125 15.71 6.37 -10.66
C GLU A 125 14.77 7.59 -10.79
N LEU A 126 14.71 8.18 -11.98
CA LEU A 126 13.79 9.29 -12.25
C LEU A 126 12.32 8.87 -12.17
N HIS A 127 11.95 7.71 -12.73
CA HIS A 127 10.59 7.17 -12.60
C HIS A 127 10.25 6.90 -11.14
N LEU A 128 11.16 6.26 -10.40
CA LEU A 128 11.03 6.00 -8.95
C LEU A 128 10.72 7.30 -8.19
N ARG A 129 11.52 8.35 -8.40
CA ARG A 129 11.33 9.66 -7.75
C ARG A 129 10.02 10.33 -8.16
N GLY A 130 9.66 10.28 -9.44
CA GLY A 130 8.41 10.84 -9.95
C GLY A 130 7.17 10.16 -9.36
N ILE A 131 7.15 8.81 -9.34
CA ILE A 131 6.08 8.01 -8.75
C ILE A 131 6.00 8.27 -7.24
N GLY A 132 7.15 8.26 -6.57
CA GLY A 132 7.29 8.59 -5.16
C GLY A 132 6.72 9.96 -4.80
N LYS A 133 6.99 10.97 -5.63
CA LYS A 133 6.44 12.31 -5.45
C LYS A 133 4.92 12.33 -5.61
N CYS A 134 4.39 11.59 -6.58
CA CYS A 134 2.94 11.45 -6.73
C CYS A 134 2.30 10.82 -5.49
N ILE A 135 2.92 9.78 -4.92
CA ILE A 135 2.46 9.16 -3.66
C ILE A 135 2.48 10.15 -2.49
N SER A 136 3.54 10.96 -2.37
CA SER A 136 3.62 12.04 -1.36
C SER A 136 2.51 13.08 -1.50
N LEU A 137 2.13 13.43 -2.74
CA LEU A 137 1.06 14.36 -3.00
C LEU A 137 -0.34 13.76 -2.77
N GLN A 138 -0.51 12.45 -3.00
CA GLN A 138 -1.74 11.71 -2.71
C GLN A 138 -1.99 11.57 -1.20
N GLY A 139 -0.92 11.46 -0.39
CA GLY A 139 -1.05 11.26 1.05
C GLY A 139 -1.77 9.94 1.35
N LYS A 140 -2.78 9.98 2.23
CA LYS A 140 -3.43 8.78 2.76
C LYS A 140 -4.25 7.98 1.73
N SER A 141 -4.61 8.60 0.60
CA SER A 141 -5.30 7.93 -0.51
C SER A 141 -4.34 7.16 -1.44
N ALA A 142 -3.03 7.25 -1.23
CA ALA A 142 -2.06 6.56 -2.07
C ALA A 142 -2.22 5.04 -1.95
N THR A 143 -2.36 4.37 -3.09
CA THR A 143 -2.46 2.91 -3.20
C THR A 143 -1.60 2.38 -4.34
N LEU A 144 -1.34 1.08 -4.35
CA LEU A 144 -0.68 0.38 -5.46
C LEU A 144 -1.67 0.13 -6.61
N GLU A 145 -1.15 0.04 -7.83
CA GLU A 145 -1.96 -0.24 -9.02
C GLU A 145 -2.74 -1.56 -8.89
N SER A 146 -2.12 -2.55 -8.25
CA SER A 146 -2.74 -3.84 -8.03
C SER A 146 -3.91 -3.80 -7.05
N HIS A 147 -3.85 -2.92 -6.06
CA HIS A 147 -4.97 -2.68 -5.14
C HIS A 147 -6.16 -2.04 -5.86
N GLU A 148 -5.89 -1.05 -6.72
CA GLU A 148 -6.90 -0.38 -7.54
C GLU A 148 -7.65 -1.37 -8.45
N ARG A 149 -6.92 -2.33 -9.06
CA ARG A 149 -7.51 -3.41 -9.89
C ARG A 149 -8.33 -4.42 -9.10
N GLU A 150 -7.90 -4.81 -7.90
CA GLU A 150 -8.66 -5.73 -7.05
C GLU A 150 -9.93 -5.09 -6.46
N SER A 151 -9.87 -3.80 -6.11
CA SER A 151 -11.00 -3.04 -5.56
C SER A 151 -12.09 -2.80 -6.62
N SER A 152 -11.70 -2.38 -7.82
CA SER A 152 -12.64 -2.19 -8.95
C SER A 152 -13.34 -3.48 -9.39
N SER A 153 -12.72 -4.64 -9.22
CA SER A 153 -13.37 -5.94 -9.49
C SER A 153 -14.41 -6.37 -8.45
N LYS A 154 -14.52 -5.66 -7.31
CA LYS A 154 -15.43 -5.97 -6.19
C LYS A 154 -16.53 -4.93 -5.97
N ILE A 155 -16.50 -3.79 -6.65
CA ILE A 155 -17.52 -2.74 -6.54
C ILE A 155 -18.50 -2.88 -7.71
N LEU A 156 -19.42 -3.84 -7.58
CA LEU A 156 -20.76 -3.74 -8.17
C LEU A 156 -21.73 -3.67 -7.00
N HIS A 157 -22.39 -2.53 -6.84
CA HIS A 157 -23.27 -2.08 -5.75
C HIS A 157 -22.59 -1.31 -4.60
N ASP A 158 -22.46 -0.01 -4.76
CA ASP A 158 -23.27 0.97 -4.00
C ASP A 158 -23.10 2.35 -4.62
N ASP A 159 -24.13 2.76 -5.36
CA ASP A 159 -24.27 4.08 -5.96
C ASP A 159 -25.13 4.92 -5.00
N THR A 160 -24.52 5.75 -4.16
CA THR A 160 -25.22 6.87 -3.47
C THR A 160 -24.20 7.88 -2.93
N GLY A 161 -24.28 9.12 -3.39
CA GLY A 161 -23.93 10.30 -2.57
C GLY A 161 -22.86 11.25 -3.13
N LEU A 162 -23.28 12.11 -4.06
CA LEU A 162 -22.57 13.29 -4.55
C LEU A 162 -22.11 14.24 -3.44
N SER A 163 -20.80 14.51 -3.32
CA SER A 163 -20.25 15.80 -2.88
C SER A 163 -18.74 15.87 -3.21
N GLU A 164 -18.21 17.08 -3.45
CA GLU A 164 -16.82 17.46 -3.76
C GLU A 164 -16.41 17.55 -5.25
N SER A 165 -17.16 18.30 -6.04
CA SER A 165 -16.88 18.56 -7.46
C SER A 165 -15.83 19.64 -7.78
N PHE A 166 -15.07 20.16 -6.80
CA PHE A 166 -14.02 21.17 -7.06
C PHE A 166 -12.62 20.83 -6.52
N LEU A 167 -12.49 19.90 -5.57
CA LEU A 167 -11.19 19.32 -5.16
C LEU A 167 -10.78 18.12 -6.03
N SER A 168 -11.73 17.53 -6.75
CA SER A 168 -11.58 16.30 -7.53
C SER A 168 -10.75 16.44 -8.81
N HIS A 169 -10.61 17.65 -9.37
CA HIS A 169 -9.90 17.81 -10.63
C HIS A 169 -8.38 17.75 -10.47
N GLY A 170 -7.85 18.26 -9.35
CA GLY A 170 -6.42 18.21 -9.04
C GLY A 170 -5.95 16.80 -8.66
N SER A 171 -6.75 16.06 -7.88
CA SER A 171 -6.46 14.66 -7.54
C SER A 171 -6.54 13.76 -8.77
N HIS A 172 -7.56 13.93 -9.62
CA HIS A 172 -7.70 13.15 -10.85
C HIS A 172 -6.50 13.31 -11.80
N CYS A 173 -6.00 14.54 -12.01
CA CYS A 173 -4.82 14.76 -12.85
C CYS A 173 -3.56 14.12 -12.29
N LEU A 174 -3.40 14.11 -10.96
CA LEU A 174 -2.27 13.49 -10.28
C LEU A 174 -2.33 11.96 -10.41
N ASP A 175 -3.50 11.36 -10.21
CA ASP A 175 -3.72 9.92 -10.32
C ASP A 175 -3.47 9.44 -11.75
N GLU A 176 -3.99 10.17 -12.73
CA GLU A 176 -3.75 9.90 -14.16
C GLU A 176 -2.26 10.00 -14.48
N PHE A 177 -1.57 11.06 -14.02
CA PHE A 177 -0.14 11.22 -14.25
C PHE A 177 0.70 10.13 -13.59
N LYS A 178 0.36 9.72 -12.36
CA LYS A 178 0.99 8.57 -11.69
C LYS A 178 0.80 7.30 -12.52
N ALA A 179 -0.41 7.03 -13.03
CA ALA A 179 -0.67 5.89 -13.89
C ALA A 179 0.17 5.95 -15.18
N ARG A 180 0.34 7.13 -15.80
CA ARG A 180 1.25 7.32 -16.95
C ARG A 180 2.70 6.99 -16.62
N LEU A 181 3.20 7.41 -15.44
CA LEU A 181 4.54 7.05 -14.96
C LEU A 181 4.69 5.54 -14.76
N ARG A 182 3.70 4.87 -14.17
CA ARG A 182 3.69 3.40 -14.00
C ARG A 182 3.74 2.68 -15.35
N MET A 183 2.97 3.16 -16.32
CA MET A 183 2.96 2.61 -17.69
C MET A 183 4.31 2.78 -18.38
N SER A 184 4.91 3.98 -18.28
CA SER A 184 6.23 4.25 -18.83
C SER A 184 7.30 3.36 -18.19
N PHE A 185 7.34 3.29 -16.86
CA PHE A 185 8.23 2.39 -16.12
C PHE A 185 8.08 0.93 -16.55
N SER A 186 6.84 0.47 -16.74
CA SER A 186 6.54 -0.90 -17.17
C SER A 186 7.16 -1.26 -18.53
N VAL A 187 7.38 -0.29 -19.42
CA VAL A 187 8.09 -0.54 -20.69
C VAL A 187 9.55 -0.92 -20.45
N PHE A 188 10.21 -0.29 -19.48
CA PHE A 188 11.63 -0.55 -19.16
C PHE A 188 11.84 -1.95 -18.57
N ILE A 189 10.85 -2.52 -17.86
CA ILE A 189 10.98 -3.82 -17.17
C ILE A 189 10.37 -5.01 -17.93
N LYS A 190 9.64 -4.78 -19.03
CA LYS A 190 8.99 -5.87 -19.80
C LYS A 190 9.98 -6.73 -20.59
N ASN A 191 10.94 -6.11 -21.29
CA ASN A 191 11.93 -6.84 -22.11
C ASN A 191 13.39 -6.34 -21.90
N PRO A 192 13.88 -6.20 -20.65
CA PRO A 192 15.23 -5.71 -20.41
C PRO A 192 16.29 -6.75 -20.76
N SER A 193 17.49 -6.27 -21.10
CA SER A 193 18.69 -7.10 -21.02
C SER A 193 19.00 -7.45 -19.56
N GLU A 194 19.87 -8.44 -19.33
CA GLU A 194 20.22 -8.85 -17.96
C GLU A 194 20.89 -7.72 -17.16
N LEU A 195 21.79 -6.96 -17.79
CA LEU A 195 22.44 -5.79 -17.18
C LEU A 195 21.45 -4.67 -16.87
N GLN A 196 20.52 -4.38 -17.78
CA GLN A 196 19.45 -3.40 -17.55
C GLN A 196 18.56 -3.81 -16.37
N LEU A 197 18.16 -5.08 -16.32
CA LEU A 197 17.36 -5.60 -15.22
C LEU A 197 18.10 -5.51 -13.88
N MET A 198 19.40 -5.83 -13.86
CA MET A 198 20.24 -5.65 -12.67
C MET A 198 20.28 -4.20 -12.23
N SER A 199 20.49 -3.26 -13.15
CA SER A 199 20.44 -1.83 -12.86
C SER A 199 19.09 -1.37 -12.29
N ALA A 200 17.97 -1.88 -12.82
CA ALA A 200 16.64 -1.58 -12.28
C ALA A 200 16.45 -2.14 -10.86
N ILE A 201 16.84 -3.39 -10.64
CA ILE A 201 16.76 -4.06 -9.33
C ILE A 201 17.60 -3.32 -8.30
N GLU A 202 18.84 -2.96 -8.63
CA GLU A 202 19.70 -2.20 -7.73
C GLU A 202 19.12 -0.83 -7.38
N ALA A 203 18.49 -0.14 -8.33
CA ALA A 203 17.83 1.13 -8.07
C ALA A 203 16.64 0.97 -7.12
N ILE A 204 15.84 -0.09 -7.29
CA ILE A 204 14.73 -0.43 -6.38
C ILE A 204 15.27 -0.81 -5.00
N GLU A 205 16.30 -1.66 -4.90
CA GLU A 205 16.91 -2.06 -3.61
C GLU A 205 17.45 -0.83 -2.87
N LYS A 206 18.19 0.04 -3.56
CA LYS A 206 18.70 1.30 -2.97
C LYS A 206 17.57 2.17 -2.45
N ALA A 207 16.49 2.33 -3.23
CA ALA A 207 15.32 3.09 -2.81
C ALA A 207 14.65 2.47 -1.57
N LEU A 208 14.47 1.16 -1.52
CA LEU A 208 13.82 0.46 -0.41
C LEU A 208 14.63 0.47 0.90
N VAL A 209 15.96 0.50 0.80
CA VAL A 209 16.84 0.67 1.98
C VAL A 209 17.00 2.15 2.35
N GLY A 210 16.44 3.07 1.53
CA GLY A 210 16.50 4.51 1.74
C GLY A 210 17.87 5.11 1.46
N VAL A 211 18.67 4.53 0.55
CA VAL A 211 20.00 5.05 0.21
C VAL A 211 19.91 5.99 -1.00
N GLN A 212 20.28 7.26 -0.81
CA GLN A 212 20.33 8.25 -1.89
C GLN A 212 21.76 8.47 -2.42
N GLY A 213 21.94 8.33 -3.75
CA GLY A 213 23.17 8.69 -4.46
C GLY A 213 24.36 7.70 -4.31
N ALA A 214 25.48 8.03 -4.97
CA ALA A 214 26.70 7.21 -4.96
C ALA A 214 27.49 7.27 -3.63
N HIS A 215 27.11 8.17 -2.72
CA HIS A 215 27.74 8.34 -1.41
C HIS A 215 26.79 7.80 -0.33
N GLY A 216 27.04 6.58 0.15
CA GLY A 216 26.14 5.80 1.01
C GLY A 216 25.97 6.30 2.45
N ARG A 217 25.59 7.57 2.66
CA ARG A 217 25.42 8.17 4.00
C ARG A 217 24.09 8.91 4.24
N ILE A 218 23.20 9.00 3.26
CA ILE A 218 21.86 9.56 3.47
C ILE A 218 20.89 8.38 3.54
N TYR A 219 20.47 8.05 4.76
CA TYR A 219 19.38 7.12 5.02
C TYR A 219 18.07 7.92 5.05
N GLU A 220 17.20 7.67 4.09
CA GLU A 220 15.89 8.29 3.89
C GLU A 220 14.77 7.58 4.68
N ILE A 221 15.15 6.66 5.56
CA ILE A 221 14.29 6.02 6.55
C ILE A 221 14.82 6.45 7.91
N THR A 222 14.02 7.22 8.63
CA THR A 222 14.38 7.69 9.98
C THR A 222 13.52 6.97 11.00
N ALA A 223 14.17 6.25 11.92
CA ALA A 223 13.50 5.76 13.12
C ALA A 223 13.02 6.98 13.91
N GLY A 224 11.71 7.14 14.03
CA GLY A 224 11.14 8.28 14.73
C GLY A 224 11.21 8.12 16.24
N SER A 225 10.65 9.11 16.95
CA SER A 225 10.40 9.01 18.38
C SER A 225 9.22 8.07 18.66
N ALA A 226 8.68 8.07 19.90
CA ALA A 226 7.47 7.33 20.27
C ALA A 226 6.25 7.57 19.35
N ASN A 227 6.31 8.57 18.46
CA ASN A 227 5.27 8.94 17.51
C ASN A 227 5.38 8.19 16.15
N GLY A 228 6.45 7.41 15.91
CA GLY A 228 6.66 6.69 14.65
C GLY A 228 7.64 7.39 13.70
N GLY A 229 8.24 6.61 12.79
CA GLY A 229 9.27 7.07 11.85
C GLY A 229 8.76 7.80 10.61
N MET A 230 9.71 8.33 9.84
CA MET A 230 9.45 8.97 8.55
C MET A 230 10.22 8.26 7.44
N VAL A 231 9.64 8.31 6.23
CA VAL A 231 10.22 7.78 5.00
C VAL A 231 10.11 8.80 3.87
N SER A 232 11.06 8.77 2.95
CA SER A 232 11.02 9.66 1.77
C SER A 232 10.01 9.20 0.73
N SER A 233 9.69 10.12 -0.17
CA SER A 233 8.97 9.82 -1.42
C SER A 233 9.70 8.77 -2.27
N THR A 234 11.04 8.78 -2.31
CA THR A 234 11.83 7.80 -3.08
C THR A 234 11.57 6.36 -2.60
N VAL A 235 11.53 6.14 -1.28
CA VAL A 235 11.21 4.82 -0.69
C VAL A 235 9.84 4.35 -1.15
N ALA A 236 8.84 5.24 -1.13
CA ALA A 236 7.47 4.95 -1.58
C ALA A 236 7.41 4.58 -3.06
N GLY A 237 8.13 5.33 -3.90
CA GLY A 237 8.30 5.00 -5.31
C GLY A 237 8.97 3.65 -5.52
N GLY A 238 9.96 3.31 -4.68
CA GLY A 238 10.59 1.99 -4.63
C GLY A 238 9.61 0.84 -4.40
N ILE A 239 8.67 1.02 -3.47
CA ILE A 239 7.62 0.02 -3.17
C ILE A 239 6.68 -0.15 -4.38
N ASP A 240 6.22 0.95 -4.98
CA ASP A 240 5.31 0.91 -6.14
C ASP A 240 6.01 0.28 -7.36
N CYS A 241 7.25 0.64 -7.63
CA CYS A 241 8.05 0.04 -8.70
C CYS A 241 8.36 -1.44 -8.43
N LEU A 242 8.54 -1.87 -7.18
CA LEU A 242 8.65 -3.28 -6.83
C LEU A 242 7.34 -4.03 -7.12
N ASP A 243 6.17 -3.45 -6.81
CA ASP A 243 4.87 -4.04 -7.18
C ASP A 243 4.77 -4.22 -8.71
N LEU A 244 5.12 -3.18 -9.47
CA LEU A 244 5.14 -3.23 -10.94
C LEU A 244 6.11 -4.28 -11.48
N LEU A 245 7.31 -4.41 -10.88
CA LEU A 245 8.31 -5.41 -11.25
C LEU A 245 7.79 -6.82 -10.99
N LEU A 246 7.14 -7.04 -9.84
CA LEU A 246 6.56 -8.34 -9.49
C LEU A 246 5.35 -8.68 -10.37
N GLU A 247 4.60 -7.69 -10.85
CA GLU A 247 3.44 -7.88 -11.70
C GLU A 247 3.82 -8.15 -13.17
N HIS A 248 4.70 -7.32 -13.73
CA HIS A 248 5.02 -7.32 -15.16
C HIS A 248 6.30 -8.09 -15.50
N GLY A 249 7.15 -8.37 -14.50
CA GLY A 249 8.37 -9.14 -14.67
C GLY A 249 8.05 -10.56 -15.14
N SER A 250 8.39 -10.86 -16.39
CA SER A 250 8.08 -12.14 -17.02
C SER A 250 9.27 -12.71 -17.78
N GLY A 251 9.24 -14.02 -18.04
CA GLY A 251 10.32 -14.74 -18.71
C GLY A 251 11.39 -15.28 -17.76
N ARG A 252 12.04 -16.38 -18.18
CA ARG A 252 12.94 -17.18 -17.32
C ARG A 252 14.11 -16.37 -16.75
N LYS A 253 14.75 -15.52 -17.57
CA LYS A 253 15.87 -14.69 -17.14
C LYS A 253 15.42 -13.69 -16.07
N CYS A 254 14.38 -12.92 -16.37
CA CYS A 254 13.87 -11.91 -15.44
C CYS A 254 13.46 -12.52 -14.09
N LEU A 255 12.69 -13.60 -14.12
CA LEU A 255 12.26 -14.30 -12.91
C LEU A 255 13.43 -14.88 -12.12
N SER A 256 14.49 -15.37 -12.78
CA SER A 256 15.68 -15.87 -12.09
C SER A 256 16.43 -14.79 -11.32
N VAL A 257 16.52 -13.56 -11.88
CA VAL A 257 17.16 -12.43 -11.21
C VAL A 257 16.29 -11.95 -10.06
N ILE A 258 14.99 -11.72 -10.27
CA ILE A 258 14.06 -11.30 -9.20
C ILE A 258 14.10 -12.31 -8.04
N LYS A 259 14.09 -13.62 -8.34
CA LYS A 259 14.16 -14.68 -7.33
C LYS A 259 15.43 -14.59 -6.46
N ARG A 260 16.56 -14.16 -7.02
CA ARG A 260 17.81 -14.00 -6.26
C ARG A 260 17.74 -12.86 -5.25
N HIS A 261 16.99 -11.80 -5.57
CA HIS A 261 16.89 -10.57 -4.77
C HIS A 261 15.65 -10.53 -3.86
N ILE A 262 14.71 -11.46 -4.01
CA ILE A 262 13.42 -11.41 -3.30
C ILE A 262 13.53 -11.34 -1.78
N ARG A 263 14.52 -12.01 -1.19
CA ARG A 263 14.75 -11.96 0.26
C ARG A 263 15.23 -10.58 0.72
N GLY A 264 16.08 -9.94 -0.08
CA GLY A 264 16.51 -8.56 0.17
C GLY A 264 15.34 -7.58 0.12
N PHE A 265 14.48 -7.73 -0.90
CA PHE A 265 13.25 -6.93 -1.00
C PHE A 265 12.33 -7.12 0.20
N VAL A 266 12.01 -8.37 0.58
CA VAL A 266 11.13 -8.66 1.71
C VAL A 266 11.72 -8.13 3.03
N ALA A 267 13.03 -8.30 3.25
CA ALA A 267 13.69 -7.75 4.43
C ALA A 267 13.62 -6.22 4.48
N ALA A 268 13.77 -5.54 3.33
CA ALA A 268 13.62 -4.09 3.26
C ALA A 268 12.19 -3.63 3.58
N LEU A 269 11.17 -4.34 3.07
CA LEU A 269 9.77 -4.05 3.40
C LEU A 269 9.46 -4.23 4.89
N PHE A 270 10.01 -5.27 5.53
CA PHE A 270 9.90 -5.44 6.99
C PHE A 270 10.55 -4.30 7.75
N ASN A 271 11.74 -3.86 7.33
CA ASN A 271 12.41 -2.72 7.95
C ASN A 271 11.57 -1.45 7.82
N ILE A 272 10.99 -1.17 6.66
CA ILE A 272 10.11 -0.02 6.46
C ILE A 272 8.91 -0.09 7.42
N ILE A 273 8.20 -1.23 7.46
CA ILE A 273 7.04 -1.41 8.36
C ILE A 273 7.45 -1.21 9.81
N LEU A 274 8.57 -1.80 10.25
CA LEU A 274 9.06 -1.70 11.61
C LEU A 274 9.33 -0.24 12.03
N HIS A 275 9.90 0.56 11.13
CA HIS A 275 10.21 1.97 11.44
C HIS A 275 8.97 2.87 11.43
N LEU A 276 7.95 2.50 10.65
CA LEU A 276 6.70 3.25 10.53
C LEU A 276 5.60 2.81 11.49
N GLN A 277 5.79 1.69 12.19
CA GLN A 277 4.82 1.17 13.14
C GLN A 277 4.59 2.19 14.27
N SER A 278 3.37 2.70 14.35
CA SER A 278 2.91 3.65 15.36
C SER A 278 1.38 3.72 15.33
N PRO A 279 0.68 3.96 16.46
CA PRO A 279 -0.75 4.26 16.45
C PRO A 279 -1.12 5.43 15.53
N LEU A 280 -0.18 6.33 15.23
CA LEU A 280 -0.40 7.49 14.35
C LEU A 280 -0.77 7.10 12.91
N ILE A 281 -0.45 5.89 12.45
CA ILE A 281 -0.81 5.42 11.10
C ILE A 281 -2.33 5.42 10.87
N PHE A 282 -3.14 5.32 11.93
CA PHE A 282 -4.60 5.28 11.83
C PHE A 282 -5.24 6.67 11.74
N TYR A 283 -4.56 7.73 12.16
CA TYR A 283 -5.13 9.10 12.18
C TYR A 283 -5.01 9.81 10.83
N ARG A 284 -5.96 10.70 10.52
CA ARG A 284 -5.80 11.62 9.38
C ARG A 284 -4.71 12.62 9.72
N LYS A 285 -3.84 12.93 8.77
CA LYS A 285 -2.82 13.98 8.94
C LYS A 285 -3.48 15.37 8.85
N SER A 286 -3.21 16.28 9.80
CA SER A 286 -3.58 17.70 9.63
C SER A 286 -2.75 18.27 8.50
N VAL A 287 -3.42 18.99 7.60
CA VAL A 287 -2.75 19.90 6.69
C VAL A 287 -2.35 21.13 7.52
N SER A 288 -1.32 21.01 8.36
CA SER A 288 -0.76 22.20 9.01
C SER A 288 -0.08 23.07 7.94
N ASN A 289 -0.23 24.39 8.08
CA ASN A 289 0.16 25.40 7.09
C ASN A 289 1.68 25.61 6.96
N GLU A 290 2.52 24.70 7.46
CA GLU A 290 3.97 24.81 7.35
C GLU A 290 4.54 23.57 6.68
N GLY A 291 4.92 23.71 5.41
CA GLY A 291 6.07 23.05 4.76
C GLY A 291 6.18 21.52 4.71
N ASP A 292 5.43 20.77 5.52
CA ASP A 292 5.78 19.41 5.90
C ASP A 292 4.70 18.43 5.41
N ARG A 293 4.50 18.43 4.07
CA ARG A 293 3.81 17.35 3.37
C ARG A 293 4.68 16.09 3.30
N ASN A 294 5.17 15.66 4.46
CA ASN A 294 5.74 14.34 4.65
C ASN A 294 4.74 13.28 4.20
N LEU A 295 5.29 12.25 3.59
CA LEU A 295 4.59 11.05 3.13
C LEU A 295 3.70 10.47 4.25
N ASP A 296 2.52 9.95 3.90
CA ASP A 296 1.66 9.30 4.89
C ASP A 296 2.25 7.93 5.29
N PRO A 297 2.62 7.72 6.56
CA PRO A 297 3.25 6.47 6.99
C PRO A 297 2.27 5.28 6.92
N GLY A 298 0.98 5.52 7.11
CA GLY A 298 -0.05 4.49 7.01
C GLY A 298 -0.17 3.95 5.58
N SER A 299 -0.24 4.83 4.59
CA SER A 299 -0.25 4.42 3.17
C SER A 299 0.97 3.60 2.79
N VAL A 300 2.17 3.97 3.26
CA VAL A 300 3.36 3.17 2.99
C VAL A 300 3.30 1.79 3.62
N VAL A 301 2.87 1.69 4.88
CA VAL A 301 2.68 0.40 5.55
C VAL A 301 1.70 -0.46 4.77
N LEU A 302 0.57 0.11 4.32
CA LEU A 302 -0.41 -0.59 3.50
C LEU A 302 0.21 -1.10 2.18
N MET A 303 0.94 -0.25 1.45
CA MET A 303 1.63 -0.65 0.23
C MET A 303 2.63 -1.79 0.48
N CYS A 304 3.42 -1.72 1.56
CA CYS A 304 4.34 -2.80 1.93
C CYS A 304 3.60 -4.14 2.16
N ILE A 305 2.48 -4.13 2.87
CA ILE A 305 1.66 -5.32 3.14
C ILE A 305 1.10 -5.92 1.85
N GLU A 306 0.67 -5.09 0.91
CA GLU A 306 0.18 -5.52 -0.40
C GLU A 306 1.27 -6.21 -1.23
N VAL A 307 2.48 -5.63 -1.27
CA VAL A 307 3.63 -6.25 -1.93
C VAL A 307 3.99 -7.58 -1.25
N LEU A 308 4.05 -7.62 0.09
CA LEU A 308 4.31 -8.87 0.83
C LEU A 308 3.25 -9.94 0.55
N THR A 309 1.99 -9.54 0.40
CA THR A 309 0.89 -10.45 0.05
C THR A 309 1.08 -11.04 -1.35
N ARG A 310 1.49 -10.22 -2.33
CA ARG A 310 1.82 -10.66 -3.70
C ARG A 310 2.99 -11.64 -3.71
N VAL A 311 4.08 -11.32 -3.01
CA VAL A 311 5.25 -12.19 -2.91
C VAL A 311 4.87 -13.53 -2.28
N SER A 312 4.11 -13.50 -1.19
CA SER A 312 3.64 -14.70 -0.48
C SER A 312 2.73 -15.57 -1.36
N GLY A 313 1.88 -14.96 -2.19
CA GLY A 313 1.00 -15.67 -3.12
C GLY A 313 1.76 -16.41 -4.23
N LYS A 314 2.92 -15.89 -4.66
CA LYS A 314 3.78 -16.47 -5.70
C LYS A 314 4.79 -17.47 -5.13
N HIS A 315 4.39 -18.31 -4.16
CA HIS A 315 5.23 -19.28 -3.46
C HIS A 315 6.01 -20.26 -4.37
N ALA A 316 5.45 -20.65 -5.52
CA ALA A 316 6.13 -21.50 -6.49
C ALA A 316 7.37 -20.82 -7.13
N LEU A 317 7.35 -19.48 -7.20
CA LEU A 317 8.43 -18.67 -7.77
C LEU A 317 9.38 -18.17 -6.67
N PHE A 318 8.82 -17.71 -5.55
CA PHE A 318 9.56 -17.05 -4.47
C PHE A 318 9.57 -17.91 -3.21
N GLN A 319 10.75 -18.43 -2.89
CA GLN A 319 10.97 -19.22 -1.68
C GLN A 319 11.37 -18.31 -0.53
N LEU A 320 10.42 -18.10 0.38
CA LEU A 320 10.63 -17.45 1.66
C LEU A 320 11.04 -18.51 2.68
N ASP A 321 11.95 -18.17 3.60
CA ASP A 321 12.31 -19.06 4.70
C ASP A 321 11.38 -18.82 5.91
N LEU A 322 11.58 -19.62 6.96
CA LEU A 322 10.78 -19.56 8.18
C LEU A 322 10.81 -18.18 8.85
N CYS A 323 11.94 -17.46 8.83
CA CYS A 323 12.00 -16.15 9.49
C CYS A 323 11.19 -15.11 8.72
N HIS A 324 11.21 -15.16 7.39
CA HIS A 324 10.37 -14.29 6.57
C HIS A 324 8.89 -14.57 6.80
N ILE A 325 8.49 -15.84 6.84
CA ILE A 325 7.08 -16.22 7.13
C ILE A 325 6.68 -15.78 8.53
N GLY A 326 7.50 -16.04 9.55
CA GLY A 326 7.23 -15.62 10.92
C GLY A 326 7.07 -14.11 11.07
N GLN A 327 7.92 -13.31 10.41
CA GLN A 327 7.79 -11.84 10.43
C GLN A 327 6.54 -11.37 9.71
N SER A 328 6.20 -11.96 8.55
CA SER A 328 4.96 -11.63 7.85
C SER A 328 3.71 -11.93 8.69
N LEU A 329 3.72 -13.04 9.44
CA LEU A 329 2.64 -13.40 10.36
C LEU A 329 2.54 -12.44 11.55
N ARG A 330 3.65 -11.84 11.99
CA ARG A 330 3.69 -10.90 13.12
C ARG A 330 3.15 -9.51 12.79
N ILE A 331 3.27 -9.06 11.54
CA ILE A 331 2.93 -7.69 11.12
C ILE A 331 1.51 -7.27 11.58
N PRO A 332 0.44 -8.03 11.33
CA PRO A 332 -0.90 -7.64 11.76
C PRO A 332 -1.02 -7.42 13.27
N GLY A 333 -0.50 -8.33 14.08
CA GLY A 333 -0.51 -8.19 15.52
C GLY A 333 0.26 -6.95 15.97
N ALA A 334 1.45 -6.73 15.41
CA ALA A 334 2.27 -5.57 15.73
C ALA A 334 1.56 -4.23 15.42
N LEU A 335 0.90 -4.11 14.26
CA LEU A 335 0.21 -2.89 13.87
C LEU A 335 -1.04 -2.60 14.70
N PHE A 336 -1.77 -3.64 15.11
CA PHE A 336 -3.04 -3.51 15.82
C PHE A 336 -2.93 -3.66 17.35
N GLN A 337 -1.73 -3.90 17.89
CA GLN A 337 -1.50 -4.13 19.31
C GLN A 337 -2.11 -3.02 20.20
N GLU A 338 -1.95 -1.75 19.79
CA GLU A 338 -2.43 -0.57 20.53
C GLU A 338 -3.71 0.01 19.94
N PHE A 339 -4.37 -0.68 19.01
CA PHE A 339 -5.57 -0.19 18.32
C PHE A 339 -6.73 0.11 19.28
N HIS A 340 -6.85 -0.68 20.35
CA HIS A 340 -7.84 -0.48 21.41
C HIS A 340 -7.64 0.82 22.22
N GLN A 341 -6.45 1.45 22.14
CA GLN A 341 -6.13 2.67 22.86
C GLN A 341 -6.37 3.94 22.05
N LEU A 342 -6.79 3.80 20.78
CA LEU A 342 -7.06 4.93 19.89
C LEU A 342 -8.22 5.78 20.41
N ARG A 343 -8.11 7.10 20.28
CA ARG A 343 -9.12 8.06 20.75
C ARG A 343 -9.67 8.89 19.60
N ILE A 344 -10.97 9.14 19.60
CA ILE A 344 -11.69 10.02 18.70
C ILE A 344 -11.73 11.42 19.33
N SER A 345 -11.28 12.42 18.57
CA SER A 345 -11.36 13.83 18.93
C SER A 345 -12.76 14.40 18.72
N GLU A 346 -13.69 14.23 19.67
CA GLU A 346 -14.91 15.05 19.71
C GLU A 346 -15.33 15.37 21.15
N GLY A 347 -14.94 16.53 21.67
CA GLY A 347 -15.53 17.09 22.90
C GLY A 347 -14.73 18.22 23.54
N PRO A 348 -15.37 19.30 24.03
CA PRO A 348 -14.69 20.48 24.53
C PRO A 348 -13.90 20.14 25.78
N VAL A 349 -12.74 20.78 25.94
CA VAL A 349 -11.94 20.74 27.16
C VAL A 349 -12.81 21.12 28.34
N SER A 350 -13.34 20.12 29.05
CA SER A 350 -13.79 20.30 30.41
C SER A 350 -12.54 20.35 31.26
N SER A 351 -12.14 21.58 31.58
CA SER A 351 -11.17 21.89 32.61
C SER A 351 -11.58 21.16 33.89
N ASN A 352 -10.94 20.03 34.18
CA ASN A 352 -10.74 19.44 35.50
C ASN A 352 -9.94 18.13 35.36
N THR A 353 -8.74 18.22 34.76
CA THR A 353 -7.73 17.19 34.99
C THR A 353 -7.04 17.57 36.29
N PHE A 354 -7.33 16.80 37.34
CA PHE A 354 -6.55 16.85 38.57
C PHE A 354 -5.07 16.68 38.23
N LEU A 355 -4.29 17.61 38.74
CA LEU A 355 -2.84 17.64 38.72
C LEU A 355 -2.31 16.30 39.23
N ASP A 356 -1.62 15.57 38.36
CA ASP A 356 -0.48 14.77 38.80
C ASP A 356 0.75 15.34 38.10
N GLU A 357 1.46 16.17 38.85
CA GLU A 357 2.71 16.79 38.45
C GLU A 357 3.78 15.71 38.36
N GLN A 358 4.20 15.39 37.14
CA GLN A 358 5.61 15.25 36.71
C GLN A 358 5.67 14.48 35.39
N ASN A 359 5.77 15.21 34.28
CA ASN A 359 6.76 14.96 33.23
C ASN A 359 6.54 15.97 32.10
N HIS A 360 7.53 16.86 31.92
CA HIS A 360 7.62 17.79 30.80
C HIS A 360 7.75 17.00 29.49
N ASN A 361 6.63 16.80 28.77
CA ASN A 361 6.58 16.39 27.35
C ASN A 361 5.23 16.74 26.67
N SER A 362 4.39 17.57 27.29
CA SER A 362 2.96 17.69 26.95
C SER A 362 2.60 18.69 25.84
N THR A 363 3.57 19.33 25.18
CA THR A 363 3.25 20.35 24.17
C THR A 363 2.88 19.76 22.80
N VAL A 364 3.35 18.56 22.46
CA VAL A 364 3.09 17.89 21.16
C VAL A 364 1.92 16.91 21.22
N SER A 365 1.59 16.39 22.42
CA SER A 365 0.42 15.50 22.60
C SER A 365 -0.91 16.20 22.32
N MET A 366 -0.96 17.54 22.41
CA MET A 366 -2.16 18.33 22.18
C MET A 366 -2.54 18.45 20.69
N GLU A 367 -1.58 18.28 19.77
CA GLU A 367 -1.80 18.51 18.33
C GLU A 367 -2.49 17.32 17.65
N TYR A 368 -2.23 16.10 18.13
CA TYR A 368 -2.84 14.85 17.63
C TYR A 368 -4.21 14.57 18.25
N HIS A 369 -4.52 15.17 19.40
CA HIS A 369 -5.86 15.16 19.99
C HIS A 369 -6.91 15.93 19.17
N VAL A 370 -6.52 16.56 18.05
CA VAL A 370 -7.41 17.29 17.12
C VAL A 370 -7.66 16.49 15.83
N LEU A 371 -6.94 15.39 15.60
CA LEU A 371 -7.00 14.63 14.36
C LEU A 371 -8.04 13.50 14.45
N GLY A 372 -9.01 13.52 13.54
CA GLY A 372 -9.97 12.45 13.40
C GLY A 372 -9.31 11.15 12.92
N LEU A 373 -9.76 10.02 13.45
CA LEU A 373 -9.37 8.69 12.95
C LEU A 373 -9.83 8.50 11.51
N ASP A 374 -8.98 7.90 10.68
CA ASP A 374 -9.34 7.52 9.33
C ASP A 374 -9.94 6.10 9.34
N GLN A 375 -11.25 6.01 9.54
CA GLN A 375 -11.99 4.75 9.58
C GLN A 375 -11.82 3.94 8.30
N GLN A 376 -11.96 4.56 7.12
CA GLN A 376 -11.86 3.85 5.85
C GLN A 376 -10.45 3.27 5.64
N PHE A 377 -9.42 4.04 5.97
CA PHE A 377 -8.05 3.53 5.95
C PHE A 377 -7.87 2.37 6.95
N SER A 378 -8.42 2.49 8.16
CA SER A 378 -8.33 1.44 9.19
C SER A 378 -8.94 0.12 8.72
N ILE A 379 -10.08 0.17 8.02
CA ILE A 379 -10.72 -1.00 7.39
C ILE A 379 -9.83 -1.57 6.29
N ASN A 380 -9.27 -0.72 5.42
CA ASN A 380 -8.40 -1.16 4.32
C ASN A 380 -7.14 -1.85 4.84
N LEU A 381 -6.52 -1.30 5.88
CA LEU A 381 -5.35 -1.88 6.53
C LEU A 381 -5.68 -3.20 7.22
N PHE A 382 -6.82 -3.29 7.92
CA PHE A 382 -7.31 -4.53 8.52
C PHE A 382 -7.53 -5.61 7.44
N ALA A 383 -8.20 -5.26 6.34
CA ALA A 383 -8.45 -6.15 5.22
C ALA A 383 -7.15 -6.63 4.55
N ALA A 384 -6.17 -5.74 4.36
CA ALA A 384 -4.86 -6.07 3.82
C ALA A 384 -4.08 -7.02 4.74
N CYS A 385 -4.12 -6.79 6.05
CA CYS A 385 -3.56 -7.70 7.04
C CYS A 385 -4.21 -9.08 6.98
N CYS A 386 -5.53 -9.16 6.90
CA CYS A 386 -6.22 -10.45 6.75
C CYS A 386 -5.86 -11.16 5.43
N ARG A 387 -5.73 -10.42 4.32
CA ARG A 387 -5.28 -10.98 3.03
C ARG A 387 -3.86 -11.52 3.12
N LEU A 388 -2.95 -10.83 3.80
CA LEU A 388 -1.58 -11.30 4.03
C LEU A 388 -1.59 -12.63 4.79
N LEU A 389 -2.27 -12.69 5.94
CA LEU A 389 -2.37 -13.92 6.75
C LEU A 389 -3.00 -15.07 5.95
N TYR A 390 -4.09 -14.81 5.25
CA TYR A 390 -4.76 -15.78 4.38
C TYR A 390 -3.81 -16.32 3.30
N SER A 391 -3.07 -15.44 2.62
CA SER A 391 -2.12 -15.83 1.56
C SER A 391 -1.01 -16.72 2.11
N ILE A 392 -0.47 -16.39 3.30
CA ILE A 392 0.56 -17.19 3.96
C ILE A 392 0.01 -18.56 4.38
N LEU A 393 -1.16 -18.59 5.01
CA LEU A 393 -1.82 -19.83 5.42
C LEU A 393 -2.06 -20.78 4.25
N LYS A 394 -2.51 -20.24 3.13
CA LYS A 394 -2.82 -21.01 1.92
C LYS A 394 -1.58 -21.60 1.26
N HIS A 395 -0.47 -20.85 1.23
CA HIS A 395 0.68 -21.14 0.37
C HIS A 395 1.93 -21.63 1.11
N HIS A 396 2.08 -21.34 2.41
CA HIS A 396 3.28 -21.64 3.22
C HIS A 396 2.92 -22.44 4.48
N LYS A 397 2.18 -23.53 4.30
CA LYS A 397 1.52 -24.29 5.38
C LYS A 397 2.48 -24.79 6.46
N SER A 398 3.57 -25.43 6.07
CA SER A 398 4.57 -26.00 7.00
C SER A 398 5.29 -24.95 7.83
N GLU A 399 5.67 -23.85 7.19
CA GLU A 399 6.32 -22.71 7.84
C GLU A 399 5.34 -22.02 8.78
N CYS A 400 4.09 -21.88 8.36
CA CYS A 400 3.02 -21.30 9.17
C CYS A 400 2.70 -22.15 10.40
N GLU A 401 2.63 -23.48 10.28
CA GLU A 401 2.48 -24.40 11.42
C GLU A 401 3.61 -24.24 12.44
N ARG A 402 4.85 -24.12 11.98
CA ARG A 402 6.01 -23.86 12.85
C ARG A 402 5.97 -22.50 13.55
N CYS A 403 5.21 -21.55 13.00
CA CYS A 403 4.99 -20.22 13.57
C CYS A 403 3.56 -20.05 14.13
N ILE A 404 2.88 -21.14 14.50
CA ILE A 404 1.46 -21.11 14.88
C ILE A 404 1.15 -20.15 16.03
N ALA A 405 2.05 -20.02 17.01
CA ALA A 405 1.87 -19.10 18.13
C ALA A 405 1.83 -17.63 17.68
N VAL A 406 2.65 -17.27 16.68
CA VAL A 406 2.68 -15.91 16.11
C VAL A 406 1.41 -15.64 15.31
N LEU A 407 0.94 -16.63 14.54
CA LEU A 407 -0.35 -16.52 13.84
C LEU A 407 -1.51 -16.36 14.82
N GLU A 408 -1.55 -17.18 15.88
CA GLU A 408 -2.57 -17.12 16.93
C GLU A 408 -2.60 -15.73 17.59
N GLU A 409 -1.44 -15.19 17.98
CA GLU A 409 -1.33 -13.86 18.59
C GLU A 409 -1.84 -12.76 17.65
N SER A 410 -1.41 -12.75 16.39
CA SER A 410 -1.87 -11.77 15.40
C SER A 410 -3.38 -11.86 15.14
N VAL A 411 -3.93 -13.07 15.01
CA VAL A 411 -5.37 -13.28 14.81
C VAL A 411 -6.17 -12.88 16.04
N SER A 412 -5.64 -13.15 17.25
CA SER A 412 -6.23 -12.71 18.52
C SER A 412 -6.29 -11.19 18.62
N LEU A 413 -5.22 -10.48 18.27
CA LEU A 413 -5.18 -9.02 18.27
C LEU A 413 -6.16 -8.42 17.26
N LEU A 414 -6.27 -9.00 16.06
CA LEU A 414 -7.29 -8.59 15.08
C LEU A 414 -8.71 -8.85 15.59
N LEU A 415 -8.93 -9.96 16.32
CA LEU A 415 -10.23 -10.24 16.95
C LEU A 415 -10.55 -9.24 18.07
N HIS A 416 -9.58 -8.87 18.90
CA HIS A 416 -9.76 -7.86 19.96
C HIS A 416 -10.20 -6.51 19.40
N CYS A 417 -9.77 -6.18 18.18
CA CYS A 417 -10.22 -4.96 17.50
C CYS A 417 -11.73 -4.97 17.22
N LEU A 418 -12.38 -6.14 17.18
CA LEU A 418 -13.83 -6.29 16.92
C LEU A 418 -14.68 -6.31 18.20
N GLU A 419 -14.05 -6.16 19.38
CA GLU A 419 -14.79 -6.04 20.63
C GLU A 419 -15.67 -4.80 20.67
N THR A 420 -16.76 -4.92 21.39
CA THR A 420 -17.64 -3.79 21.68
C THR A 420 -16.91 -2.83 22.60
N VAL A 421 -16.97 -1.53 22.35
CA VAL A 421 -16.50 -0.56 23.35
C VAL A 421 -17.71 -0.08 24.17
N ASP A 422 -17.52 0.00 25.48
CA ASP A 422 -18.55 0.50 26.41
C ASP A 422 -18.97 1.92 26.02
N ALA A 423 -20.28 2.17 25.99
CA ALA A 423 -20.84 3.49 25.68
C ALA A 423 -20.29 4.57 26.64
N ASP A 424 -20.04 4.23 27.91
CA ASP A 424 -19.45 5.16 28.87
C ASP A 424 -17.98 5.46 28.56
N LEU A 425 -17.22 4.50 28.03
CA LEU A 425 -15.84 4.70 27.60
C LEU A 425 -15.76 5.54 26.32
N VAL A 426 -16.71 5.36 25.39
CA VAL A 426 -16.82 6.19 24.18
C VAL A 426 -17.20 7.63 24.56
N VAL A 427 -18.21 7.82 25.43
CA VAL A 427 -18.74 9.14 25.79
C VAL A 427 -17.83 9.91 26.74
N GLN A 428 -17.22 9.25 27.74
CA GLN A 428 -16.39 9.94 28.76
C GLN A 428 -14.92 10.04 28.39
N LYS A 429 -14.37 9.07 27.66
CA LYS A 429 -12.93 8.97 27.37
C LYS A 429 -12.59 9.06 25.89
N GLY A 430 -13.60 9.11 25.02
CA GLY A 430 -13.43 9.28 23.57
C GLY A 430 -12.74 8.09 22.91
N TYR A 431 -12.88 6.85 23.40
CA TYR A 431 -12.25 5.70 22.74
C TYR A 431 -12.88 5.38 21.39
N PHE A 432 -12.05 4.90 20.45
CA PHE A 432 -12.51 4.42 19.16
C PHE A 432 -13.41 3.20 19.28
N SER A 433 -14.55 3.22 18.59
CA SER A 433 -15.40 2.06 18.37
C SER A 433 -15.72 1.98 16.89
N TRP A 434 -15.71 0.77 16.33
CA TRP A 434 -16.24 0.54 15.00
C TRP A 434 -17.73 0.90 14.94
N GLU A 435 -18.14 1.48 13.83
CA GLU A 435 -19.54 1.41 13.46
C GLU A 435 -19.92 -0.04 13.14
N ILE A 436 -21.19 -0.40 13.33
CA ILE A 436 -21.65 -1.79 13.20
C ILE A 436 -21.30 -2.34 11.80
N GLN A 437 -21.53 -1.56 10.74
CA GLN A 437 -21.26 -1.99 9.37
C GLN A 437 -19.75 -2.16 9.09
N GLU A 438 -18.91 -1.32 9.68
CA GLU A 438 -17.46 -1.42 9.56
C GLU A 438 -16.93 -2.66 10.28
N GLY A 439 -17.41 -2.89 11.51
CA GLY A 439 -17.09 -4.09 12.29
C GLY A 439 -17.52 -5.37 11.57
N VAL A 440 -18.69 -5.39 10.92
CA VAL A 440 -19.16 -6.51 10.10
C VAL A 440 -18.24 -6.76 8.90
N LYS A 441 -17.76 -5.71 8.22
CA LYS A 441 -16.78 -5.84 7.12
C LYS A 441 -15.46 -6.47 7.62
N CYS A 442 -14.91 -5.95 8.72
CA CYS A 442 -13.67 -6.47 9.31
C CYS A 442 -13.83 -7.92 9.79
N ALA A 443 -14.94 -8.25 10.45
CA ALA A 443 -15.30 -9.63 10.79
C ALA A 443 -15.35 -10.55 9.57
N GLY A 444 -15.94 -10.10 8.46
CA GLY A 444 -15.97 -10.85 7.21
C GLY A 444 -14.58 -11.19 6.64
N PHE A 445 -13.59 -10.30 6.83
CA PHE A 445 -12.19 -10.58 6.46
C PHE A 445 -11.53 -11.57 7.42
N LEU A 446 -11.73 -11.41 8.73
CA LEU A 446 -11.18 -12.31 9.74
C LEU A 446 -11.75 -13.73 9.60
N ARG A 447 -13.04 -13.85 9.28
CA ARG A 447 -13.72 -15.13 9.03
C ARG A 447 -12.99 -15.99 8.00
N ARG A 448 -12.48 -15.39 6.92
CA ARG A 448 -11.76 -16.10 5.85
C ARG A 448 -10.49 -16.78 6.33
N ILE A 449 -9.84 -16.25 7.38
CA ILE A 449 -8.68 -16.88 8.02
C ILE A 449 -9.11 -18.18 8.69
N TYR A 450 -10.20 -18.16 9.46
CA TYR A 450 -10.75 -19.35 10.11
C TYR A 450 -11.20 -20.42 9.10
N GLU A 451 -11.83 -19.99 8.01
CA GLU A 451 -12.22 -20.88 6.91
C GLU A 451 -11.00 -21.53 6.25
N GLU A 452 -9.91 -20.78 6.01
CA GLU A 452 -8.69 -21.33 5.42
C GLU A 452 -7.98 -22.31 6.37
N ILE A 453 -7.95 -22.02 7.68
CA ILE A 453 -7.42 -22.96 8.69
C ILE A 453 -8.15 -24.30 8.60
N ARG A 454 -9.48 -24.29 8.41
CA ARG A 454 -10.26 -25.51 8.16
C ARG A 454 -9.90 -26.17 6.84
N GLN A 455 -9.75 -25.41 5.75
CA GLN A 455 -9.37 -26.00 4.45
C GLN A 455 -8.01 -26.72 4.52
N GLN A 456 -7.14 -26.25 5.41
CA GLN A 456 -5.84 -26.85 5.69
C GLN A 456 -5.84 -27.75 6.94
N LYS A 457 -6.99 -28.39 7.26
CA LYS A 457 -7.18 -29.24 8.46
C LYS A 457 -6.07 -30.27 8.65
N ASP A 458 -5.55 -30.84 7.57
CA ASP A 458 -4.49 -31.86 7.60
C ASP A 458 -3.25 -31.41 8.37
N VAL A 459 -2.96 -30.11 8.33
CA VAL A 459 -1.82 -29.46 8.99
C VAL A 459 -2.25 -28.83 10.31
N PHE A 460 -3.38 -28.12 10.33
CA PHE A 460 -3.75 -27.28 11.47
C PHE A 460 -4.76 -27.89 12.45
N ALA A 461 -5.26 -29.12 12.25
CA ALA A 461 -6.27 -29.73 13.11
C ALA A 461 -5.90 -29.66 14.61
N GLY A 462 -4.65 -29.97 14.96
CA GLY A 462 -4.15 -29.92 16.34
C GLY A 462 -3.95 -28.51 16.91
N HIS A 463 -4.34 -27.47 16.18
CA HIS A 463 -4.20 -26.07 16.57
C HIS A 463 -5.52 -25.28 16.47
N CYS A 464 -6.53 -25.79 15.75
CA CYS A 464 -7.84 -25.12 15.58
C CYS A 464 -8.49 -24.71 16.91
N TYR A 465 -8.32 -25.53 17.95
CA TYR A 465 -8.90 -25.27 19.27
C TYR A 465 -8.37 -24.01 19.94
N LYS A 466 -7.16 -23.55 19.58
CA LYS A 466 -6.54 -22.32 20.12
C LYS A 466 -7.21 -21.06 19.58
N PHE A 467 -7.52 -21.06 18.28
CA PHE A 467 -8.30 -20.00 17.65
C PHE A 467 -9.73 -19.99 18.18
N LEU A 468 -10.35 -21.17 18.28
CA LEU A 468 -11.69 -21.32 18.83
C LEU A 468 -11.75 -20.85 20.29
N SER A 469 -10.75 -21.20 21.11
CA SER A 469 -10.72 -20.77 22.50
C SER A 469 -10.62 -19.26 22.63
N THR A 470 -9.78 -18.63 21.81
CA THR A 470 -9.62 -17.17 21.80
C THR A 470 -10.92 -16.48 21.42
N TYR A 471 -11.61 -16.97 20.38
CA TYR A 471 -12.92 -16.44 20.01
C TYR A 471 -13.95 -16.57 21.14
N ILE A 472 -14.08 -17.75 21.75
CA ILE A 472 -15.04 -17.98 22.84
C ILE A 472 -14.72 -17.08 24.04
N TRP A 473 -13.44 -16.92 24.36
CA TRP A 473 -12.97 -16.09 25.46
C TRP A 473 -13.37 -14.62 25.26
N VAL A 474 -13.06 -14.08 24.08
CA VAL A 474 -13.40 -12.69 23.72
C VAL A 474 -14.91 -12.50 23.67
N PHE A 475 -15.64 -13.37 22.97
CA PHE A 475 -17.10 -13.32 22.86
C PHE A 475 -17.79 -13.34 24.23
N SER A 476 -17.27 -14.12 25.17
CA SER A 476 -17.82 -14.24 26.52
C SER A 476 -17.47 -13.06 27.45
N GLY A 477 -16.85 -12.00 26.93
CA GLY A 477 -16.55 -10.78 27.68
C GLY A 477 -15.26 -10.84 28.49
N TYR A 478 -14.31 -11.69 28.10
CA TYR A 478 -12.98 -11.75 28.74
C TYR A 478 -11.84 -11.15 27.89
N GLY A 479 -12.16 -10.49 26.79
CA GLY A 479 -11.19 -9.73 26.00
C GLY A 479 -10.73 -8.43 26.68
N PRO A 480 -9.77 -7.69 26.09
CA PRO A 480 -9.27 -6.41 26.61
C PRO A 480 -10.32 -5.44 27.16
N HIS A 481 -11.47 -5.31 26.50
CA HIS A 481 -12.52 -4.37 26.92
C HIS A 481 -13.53 -5.00 27.90
N LYS A 482 -13.52 -6.34 28.03
CA LYS A 482 -14.43 -7.12 28.89
C LYS A 482 -15.93 -6.95 28.58
N THR A 483 -16.24 -6.65 27.34
CA THR A 483 -17.58 -6.26 26.85
C THR A 483 -18.19 -7.26 25.88
N GLY A 484 -17.37 -8.14 25.29
CA GLY A 484 -17.82 -9.11 24.29
C GLY A 484 -17.98 -8.52 22.89
N ILE A 485 -18.50 -9.32 21.96
CA ILE A 485 -18.67 -8.95 20.55
C ILE A 485 -20.14 -8.65 20.26
N ARG A 486 -20.44 -7.57 19.53
CA ARG A 486 -21.81 -7.24 19.12
C ARG A 486 -22.40 -8.34 18.23
N ARG A 487 -23.71 -8.59 18.37
CA ARG A 487 -24.41 -9.66 17.66
C ARG A 487 -24.18 -9.64 16.15
N GLU A 488 -24.27 -8.48 15.51
CA GLU A 488 -24.13 -8.35 14.05
C GLU A 488 -22.72 -8.73 13.57
N ILE A 489 -21.70 -8.32 14.32
CA ILE A 489 -20.29 -8.65 14.06
C ILE A 489 -20.07 -10.15 14.31
N ASP A 490 -20.68 -10.70 15.36
CA ASP A 490 -20.65 -12.13 15.67
C ASP A 490 -21.27 -12.98 14.56
N GLU A 491 -22.47 -12.65 14.08
CA GLU A 491 -23.11 -13.33 12.95
C GLU A 491 -22.20 -13.35 11.71
N ALA A 492 -21.44 -12.27 11.49
CA ALA A 492 -20.47 -12.21 10.39
C ALA A 492 -19.26 -13.13 10.61
N LEU A 493 -18.85 -13.41 11.86
CA LEU A 493 -17.76 -14.34 12.21
C LEU A 493 -18.20 -15.81 12.24
N LYS A 494 -19.46 -16.09 12.59
CA LYS A 494 -19.98 -17.44 12.86
C LYS A 494 -19.61 -18.51 11.82
N PRO A 495 -19.71 -18.29 10.49
CA PRO A 495 -19.36 -19.35 9.54
C PRO A 495 -17.89 -19.78 9.66
N GLY A 496 -16.98 -18.86 10.01
CA GLY A 496 -15.59 -19.18 10.29
C GLY A 496 -15.40 -19.88 11.63
N VAL A 497 -16.16 -19.50 12.66
CA VAL A 497 -16.16 -20.20 13.96
C VAL A 497 -16.65 -21.64 13.79
N TYR A 498 -17.70 -21.86 13.00
CA TYR A 498 -18.17 -23.20 12.64
C TYR A 498 -17.15 -23.97 11.82
N ALA A 499 -16.39 -23.28 10.97
CA ALA A 499 -15.28 -23.92 10.28
C ALA A 499 -14.20 -24.44 11.27
N LEU A 500 -13.88 -23.69 12.32
CA LEU A 500 -12.96 -24.14 13.38
C LEU A 500 -13.54 -25.31 14.18
N ILE A 501 -14.84 -25.30 14.51
CA ILE A 501 -15.49 -26.40 15.23
C ILE A 501 -15.43 -27.69 14.42
N ASP A 502 -15.71 -27.63 13.11
CA ASP A 502 -15.61 -28.80 12.21
C ASP A 502 -14.17 -29.30 12.04
N ALA A 503 -13.18 -28.39 12.15
CA ALA A 503 -11.77 -28.75 12.08
C ALA A 503 -11.23 -29.37 13.38
N CYS A 504 -11.80 -29.05 14.55
CA CYS A 504 -11.40 -29.60 15.84
C CYS A 504 -11.73 -31.10 15.97
N SER A 505 -10.88 -31.84 16.66
CA SER A 505 -11.20 -33.22 17.07
C SER A 505 -12.14 -33.24 18.28
N ALA A 506 -12.79 -34.38 18.53
CA ALA A 506 -13.60 -34.56 19.73
C ALA A 506 -12.79 -34.36 21.03
N ASN A 507 -11.52 -34.74 21.03
CA ASN A 507 -10.61 -34.55 22.15
C ASN A 507 -10.31 -33.08 22.40
N ASP A 508 -10.12 -32.29 21.34
CA ASP A 508 -9.88 -30.85 21.45
C ASP A 508 -11.09 -30.13 22.05
N LEU A 509 -12.29 -30.48 21.58
CA LEU A 509 -13.53 -29.90 22.10
C LEU A 509 -13.78 -30.30 23.56
N GLN A 510 -13.45 -31.54 23.93
CA GLN A 510 -13.51 -32.00 25.32
C GLN A 510 -12.48 -31.28 26.19
N TYR A 511 -11.26 -31.07 25.68
CA TYR A 511 -10.22 -30.31 26.35
C TYR A 511 -10.69 -28.87 26.63
N LEU A 512 -11.25 -28.17 25.64
CA LEU A 512 -11.80 -26.83 25.83
C LEU A 512 -12.92 -26.81 26.87
N HIS A 513 -13.83 -27.77 26.82
CA HIS A 513 -14.91 -27.90 27.79
C HIS A 513 -14.38 -28.07 29.23
N THR A 514 -13.30 -28.83 29.42
CA THR A 514 -12.66 -28.99 30.74
C THR A 514 -11.91 -27.73 31.17
N VAL A 515 -11.13 -27.10 30.28
CA VAL A 515 -10.32 -25.91 30.60
C VAL A 515 -11.19 -24.70 30.96
N PHE A 516 -12.33 -24.52 30.27
CA PHE A 516 -13.23 -23.41 30.58
C PHE A 516 -13.94 -23.54 31.93
N GLY A 517 -14.01 -24.75 32.51
CA GLY A 517 -14.72 -24.98 33.76
C GLY A 517 -16.20 -24.57 33.69
N GLU A 518 -16.85 -24.40 34.83
CA GLU A 518 -18.21 -23.85 34.87
C GLU A 518 -18.19 -22.34 34.65
N GLY A 519 -18.92 -21.85 33.65
CA GLY A 519 -18.99 -20.42 33.38
C GLY A 519 -19.46 -20.06 31.97
N PRO A 520 -19.40 -18.76 31.62
CA PRO A 520 -19.85 -18.22 30.35
C PRO A 520 -19.19 -18.91 29.14
N CYS A 521 -17.87 -19.12 29.17
CA CYS A 521 -17.14 -19.74 28.07
C CYS A 521 -17.61 -21.17 27.75
N ARG A 522 -17.89 -21.99 28.78
CA ARG A 522 -18.40 -23.36 28.60
C ARG A 522 -19.83 -23.36 28.06
N ASN A 523 -20.68 -22.43 28.50
CA ASN A 523 -22.04 -22.28 27.98
C ASN A 523 -22.02 -21.84 26.50
N THR A 524 -21.15 -20.91 26.15
CA THR A 524 -20.91 -20.47 24.77
C THR A 524 -20.47 -21.63 23.89
N LEU A 525 -19.47 -22.42 24.31
CA LEU A 525 -19.00 -23.60 23.58
C LEU A 525 -20.15 -24.59 23.33
N ALA A 526 -20.94 -24.91 24.35
CA ALA A 526 -22.07 -25.83 24.24
C ALA A 526 -23.17 -25.29 23.31
N SER A 527 -23.39 -23.98 23.30
CA SER A 527 -24.35 -23.32 22.41
C SER A 527 -23.90 -23.39 20.95
N LEU A 528 -22.64 -23.03 20.68
CA LEU A 528 -22.06 -23.09 19.33
C LEU A 528 -22.06 -24.51 18.76
N GLN A 529 -21.74 -25.52 19.58
CA GLN A 529 -21.79 -26.92 19.16
C GLN A 529 -23.21 -27.39 18.82
N ARG A 530 -24.22 -26.95 19.59
CA ARG A 530 -25.62 -27.23 19.28
C ARG A 530 -26.04 -26.55 17.98
N ASP A 531 -25.73 -25.28 17.83
CA ASP A 531 -26.11 -24.49 16.66
C ASP A 531 -25.46 -25.04 15.38
N TYR A 532 -24.17 -25.36 15.44
CA TYR A 532 -23.44 -26.01 14.35
C TYR A 532 -24.10 -27.32 13.89
N LYS A 533 -24.48 -28.20 14.82
CA LYS A 533 -25.13 -29.48 14.51
C LYS A 533 -26.52 -29.31 13.89
N LEU A 534 -27.27 -28.31 14.33
CA LEU A 534 -28.65 -28.08 13.87
C LEU A 534 -28.69 -27.39 12.51
N ASN A 535 -27.82 -26.41 12.29
CA ASN A 535 -27.98 -25.46 11.19
C ASN A 535 -26.85 -25.53 10.12
N PHE A 536 -25.68 -26.08 10.43
CA PHE A 536 -24.51 -25.97 9.53
C PHE A 536 -23.86 -27.29 9.14
N GLN A 537 -23.98 -28.35 9.95
CA GLN A 537 -23.37 -29.66 9.66
C GLN A 537 -23.93 -30.33 8.38
N TYR A 538 -25.15 -29.95 7.96
CA TYR A 538 -25.88 -30.61 6.87
C TYR A 538 -26.07 -29.77 5.59
N GLU A 539 -25.62 -28.51 5.55
CA GLU A 539 -25.84 -27.62 4.38
C GLU A 539 -25.00 -28.00 3.13
N GLY A 540 -24.08 -28.97 3.24
CA GLY A 540 -23.26 -29.48 2.13
C GLY A 540 -23.75 -30.79 1.48
N LYS A 541 -24.91 -31.31 1.89
CA LYS A 541 -25.57 -32.46 1.23
C LYS A 541 -26.96 -32.06 0.74
N VAL A 542 -27.00 -31.40 -0.43
CA VAL A 542 -28.18 -31.38 -1.31
C VAL A 542 -27.72 -31.81 -2.69
#